data_AF-A0A447TE89-F1
#
_entry.id   AF-A0A447TE89-F1
#
_cell.length_a   1.000
_cell.length_b   1.000
_cell.length_c   1.000
_cell.angle_alpha   90.00
_cell.angle_beta   90.00
_cell.angle_gamma   90.00
#
_symmetry.space_group_name_H-M   'P 1'
#
loop_
_entity.id
_entity.type
_entity.pdbx_description
1 polymer ?
#
loop_
_entity_poly.entity_id
_entity_poly.type
_entity_poly.pdbx_seq_one_letter_code
_entity_poly.pdbx_strand_id
1 'polypeptide(L)'
;MVAEAGGGDVETGSPYWQLSLRFHPDTFRYGFDPLSFVRYLGGFGTLRDVTPVWRSWPPPQLLDVTECFIGFDLALETEEGRQRIADTFEFIAEDSHIGILAPYAPLADYLAEAEALGEPLEEQLERWLAAAP
;
A
#
# COMPACT_ATOMS: atom_id res chain seq x y z
N MET A 1 -3.03 -41.82 -10.22
CA MET A 1 -2.36 -41.13 -9.11
C MET A 1 -1.46 -40.07 -9.71
N VAL A 2 -2.03 -38.89 -9.95
CA VAL A 2 -1.31 -37.62 -10.09
C VAL A 2 -2.20 -36.69 -9.29
N ALA A 3 -1.70 -36.25 -8.13
CA ALA A 3 -2.40 -35.27 -7.32
C ALA A 3 -2.18 -33.92 -8.02
N GLU A 4 -3.22 -33.44 -8.70
CA GLU A 4 -3.32 -32.04 -9.08
C GLU A 4 -3.24 -31.23 -7.77
N ALA A 5 -2.14 -30.51 -7.58
CA ALA A 5 -2.02 -29.56 -6.50
C ALA A 5 -3.02 -28.45 -6.78
N GLY A 6 -4.19 -28.53 -6.17
CA GLY A 6 -5.15 -27.44 -6.13
C GLY A 6 -4.54 -26.27 -5.37
N GLY A 7 -3.82 -25.39 -6.08
CA GLY A 7 -3.59 -24.02 -5.67
C GLY A 7 -4.91 -23.28 -5.73
N GLY A 8 -5.82 -23.65 -4.81
CA GLY A 8 -7.11 -23.02 -4.68
C GLY A 8 -6.91 -21.57 -4.29
N ASP A 9 -7.78 -20.73 -4.84
CA ASP A 9 -7.99 -19.33 -4.51
C ASP A 9 -8.25 -19.20 -3.00
N VAL A 10 -7.19 -19.15 -2.19
CA VAL A 10 -7.33 -18.95 -0.74
C VAL A 10 -7.61 -17.46 -0.55
N GLU A 11 -8.90 -17.13 -0.49
CA GLU A 11 -9.37 -15.81 -0.11
C GLU A 11 -8.85 -15.45 1.29
N THR A 12 -8.35 -14.23 1.43
CA THR A 12 -7.98 -13.71 2.75
C THR A 12 -9.21 -13.28 3.53
N GLY A 13 -9.13 -13.30 4.87
CA GLY A 13 -10.25 -12.92 5.73
C GLY A 13 -10.45 -11.41 5.91
N SER A 14 -9.68 -10.56 5.21
CA SER A 14 -9.68 -9.11 5.43
C SER A 14 -10.87 -8.44 4.72
N PRO A 15 -11.80 -7.80 5.44
CA PRO A 15 -12.97 -7.14 4.85
C PRO A 15 -12.66 -5.73 4.32
N TYR A 16 -11.40 -5.28 4.35
CA TYR A 16 -11.00 -3.91 4.04
C TYR A 16 -10.11 -3.86 2.80
N TRP A 17 -10.14 -2.74 2.08
CA TRP A 17 -9.14 -2.43 1.06
C TRP A 17 -7.77 -2.29 1.73
N GLN A 18 -6.76 -3.00 1.25
CA GLN A 18 -5.38 -2.79 1.67
C GLN A 18 -4.68 -1.94 0.61
N LEU A 19 -4.11 -0.81 1.03
CA LEU A 19 -3.41 0.11 0.14
C LEU A 19 -1.95 0.19 0.57
N SER A 20 -1.04 -0.02 -0.37
CA SER A 20 0.40 0.11 -0.15
C SER A 20 0.95 1.24 -1.00
N LEU A 21 1.28 2.35 -0.33
CA LEU A 21 1.69 3.60 -0.96
C LEU A 21 3.19 3.81 -0.72
N ARG A 22 3.98 3.79 -1.79
CA ARG A 22 5.40 4.19 -1.77
C ARG A 22 5.60 5.33 -2.75
N PHE A 23 5.84 6.52 -2.21
CA PHE A 23 5.95 7.74 -2.99
C PHE A 23 7.36 7.90 -3.58
N HIS A 24 7.42 8.49 -4.77
CA HIS A 24 8.68 8.87 -5.40
C HIS A 24 9.52 9.81 -4.49
N PRO A 25 10.86 9.73 -4.49
CA PRO A 25 11.70 10.62 -3.68
C PRO A 25 11.42 12.12 -3.90
N ASP A 26 11.03 12.52 -5.10
CA ASP A 26 10.75 13.93 -5.41
C ASP A 26 9.31 14.37 -5.09
N THR A 27 8.47 13.54 -4.46
CA THR A 27 7.04 13.87 -4.21
C THR A 27 6.85 15.27 -3.60
N PHE A 28 7.65 15.64 -2.60
CA PHE A 28 7.60 16.99 -2.03
C PHE A 28 8.06 18.08 -3.01
N ARG A 29 9.08 17.81 -3.84
CA ARG A 29 9.62 18.76 -4.83
C ARG A 29 8.62 19.02 -5.96
N TYR A 30 7.78 18.04 -6.27
CA TYR A 30 6.66 18.19 -7.20
C TYR A 30 5.44 18.89 -6.57
N GLY A 31 5.53 19.26 -5.29
CA GLY A 31 4.47 19.98 -4.57
C GLY A 31 3.36 19.08 -4.03
N PHE A 32 3.54 17.77 -4.06
CA PHE A 32 2.62 16.82 -3.47
C PHE A 32 2.94 16.57 -1.99
N ASP A 33 1.90 16.38 -1.20
CA ASP A 33 1.98 15.96 0.20
C ASP A 33 1.41 14.54 0.35
N PRO A 34 2.23 13.53 0.69
CA PRO A 34 1.80 12.16 0.94
C PRO A 34 0.59 12.04 1.88
N LEU A 35 0.55 12.87 2.93
CA LEU A 35 -0.52 12.81 3.93
C LEU A 35 -1.86 13.31 3.36
N SER A 36 -1.83 14.17 2.35
CA SER A 36 -3.04 14.67 1.69
C SER A 36 -3.81 13.56 0.98
N PHE A 37 -3.14 12.55 0.43
CA PHE A 37 -3.79 11.36 -0.15
C PHE A 37 -4.50 10.52 0.92
N VAL A 38 -3.82 10.28 2.05
CA VAL A 38 -4.41 9.55 3.19
C VAL A 38 -5.66 10.27 3.70
N ARG A 39 -5.59 11.60 3.87
CA ARG A 39 -6.74 12.41 4.29
C ARG A 39 -7.88 12.39 3.28
N TYR A 40 -7.58 12.40 1.99
CA TYR A 40 -8.58 12.32 0.94
C TYR A 40 -9.30 10.98 0.93
N LEU A 41 -8.57 9.86 1.09
CA LEU A 41 -9.15 8.52 1.24
C LEU A 41 -10.06 8.41 2.47
N GLY A 42 -9.72 9.08 3.56
CA GLY A 42 -10.61 9.22 4.73
C GLY A 42 -11.93 9.93 4.43
N GLY A 43 -12.06 10.58 3.28
CA GLY A 43 -13.33 11.12 2.78
C GLY A 43 -14.22 10.08 2.09
N PHE A 44 -13.66 8.94 1.66
CA PHE A 44 -14.40 7.82 1.05
C PHE A 44 -14.97 6.85 2.08
N GLY A 45 -14.44 6.83 3.31
CA GLY A 45 -14.85 5.87 4.32
C GLY A 45 -14.01 5.97 5.59
N THR A 46 -13.89 4.85 6.31
CA THR A 46 -13.15 4.79 7.57
C THR A 46 -11.77 4.18 7.33
N LEU A 47 -10.71 4.93 7.65
CA LEU A 47 -9.36 4.39 7.75
C LEU A 47 -9.26 3.57 9.05
N ARG A 48 -9.25 2.25 8.91
CA ARG A 48 -9.17 1.30 10.03
C ARG A 48 -7.76 1.17 10.57
N ASP A 49 -6.76 1.28 9.69
CA ASP A 49 -5.35 1.38 10.04
C ASP A 49 -4.62 2.33 9.10
N VAL A 50 -3.59 3.00 9.64
CA VAL A 50 -2.67 3.87 8.91
C VAL A 50 -1.27 3.65 9.47
N THR A 51 -0.49 2.80 8.81
CA THR A 51 0.87 2.46 9.23
C THR A 51 1.90 3.20 8.37
N PRO A 52 2.71 4.11 8.95
CA PRO A 52 3.81 4.74 8.24
C PRO A 52 4.91 3.72 7.90
N VAL A 53 5.42 3.78 6.67
CA VAL A 53 6.53 2.96 6.19
C VAL A 53 7.67 3.86 5.77
N TRP A 54 8.84 3.70 6.39
CA TRP A 54 10.00 4.54 6.09
C TRP A 54 10.93 3.82 5.11
N ARG A 55 11.28 4.50 4.02
CA ARG A 55 12.39 4.07 3.16
C ARG A 55 13.69 4.12 3.96
N SER A 56 14.66 3.28 3.60
CA SER A 56 15.98 3.34 4.22
C SER A 56 16.61 4.70 4.02
N TRP A 57 17.09 5.31 5.12
CA TRP A 57 17.76 6.59 5.06
C TRP A 57 19.20 6.41 4.57
N PRO A 58 19.70 7.30 3.71
CA PRO A 58 21.11 7.35 3.41
C PRO A 58 21.90 7.78 4.67
N PRO A 59 23.23 7.64 4.68
CA PRO A 59 24.07 8.23 5.71
C PRO A 59 23.76 9.73 5.88
N PRO A 60 23.83 10.30 7.10
CA PRO A 60 23.44 11.68 7.36
C PRO A 60 24.12 12.74 6.47
N GLN A 61 25.33 12.46 5.98
CA GLN A 61 26.08 13.36 5.10
C GLN A 61 25.51 13.43 3.67
N LEU A 62 24.71 12.44 3.28
CA LEU A 62 24.06 12.33 1.98
C LEU A 62 22.54 12.48 2.08
N LEU A 63 22.01 12.75 3.28
CA LEU A 63 20.58 12.94 3.50
C LEU A 63 20.13 14.26 2.87
N ASP A 64 19.19 14.16 1.95
CA ASP A 64 18.47 15.32 1.43
C ASP A 64 17.09 15.41 2.07
N VAL A 65 16.89 16.40 2.93
CA VAL A 65 15.62 16.62 3.65
C VAL A 65 14.46 17.05 2.75
N THR A 66 14.71 17.33 1.48
CA THR A 66 13.68 17.65 0.49
C THR A 66 13.13 16.40 -0.21
N GLU A 67 13.75 15.23 0.00
CA GLU A 67 13.22 13.95 -0.48
C GLU A 67 12.09 13.42 0.41
N CYS A 68 11.16 12.71 -0.22
CA CYS A 68 10.12 11.95 0.44
C CYS A 68 10.63 10.57 0.85
N PHE A 69 10.73 10.33 2.16
CA PHE A 69 11.13 9.04 2.74
C PHE A 69 9.96 8.26 3.36
N ILE A 70 8.77 8.86 3.42
CA ILE A 70 7.60 8.25 4.04
C ILE A 70 6.67 7.68 2.97
N GLY A 71 6.19 6.47 3.22
CA GLY A 71 5.06 5.82 2.58
C GLY A 71 4.04 5.38 3.63
N PHE A 72 2.97 4.73 3.19
CA PHE A 72 1.94 4.22 4.10
C PHE A 72 1.43 2.86 3.63
N ASP A 73 1.14 1.98 4.57
CA ASP A 73 0.20 0.88 4.38
C ASP A 73 -1.10 1.25 5.12
N LEU A 74 -2.25 1.09 4.46
CA LEU A 74 -3.56 1.53 4.95
C LEU A 74 -4.58 0.40 4.85
N ALA A 75 -5.46 0.29 5.84
CA ALA A 75 -6.72 -0.44 5.71
C ALA A 75 -7.89 0.55 5.60
N LEU A 76 -8.59 0.52 4.47
CA LEU A 76 -9.74 1.39 4.20
C LEU A 76 -11.03 0.57 4.13
N GLU A 77 -11.98 0.90 4.99
CA GLU A 77 -13.35 0.42 4.90
C GLU A 77 -14.20 1.45 4.15
N THR A 78 -14.73 1.06 3.00
CA THR A 78 -15.56 1.92 2.16
C THR A 78 -16.46 1.08 1.25
N GLU A 79 -17.59 1.64 0.84
CA GLU A 79 -18.44 1.09 -0.23
C GLU A 79 -17.94 1.49 -1.63
N GLU A 80 -16.92 2.36 -1.71
CA GLU A 80 -16.36 2.80 -2.97
C GLU A 80 -15.58 1.70 -3.69
N GLY A 81 -15.71 1.68 -5.02
CA GLY A 81 -15.05 0.69 -5.87
C GLY A 81 -13.58 1.04 -6.16
N ARG A 82 -12.82 0.03 -6.61
CA ARG A 82 -11.38 0.13 -6.95
C ARG A 82 -11.05 1.37 -7.78
N GLN A 83 -11.85 1.67 -8.80
CA GLN A 83 -11.58 2.77 -9.72
C GLN A 83 -11.55 4.11 -8.99
N ARG A 84 -12.55 4.40 -8.16
CA ARG A 84 -12.61 5.67 -7.41
C ARG A 84 -11.44 5.81 -6.42
N ILE A 85 -10.99 4.70 -5.84
CA ILE A 85 -9.78 4.68 -5.00
C ILE A 85 -8.55 4.98 -5.87
N ALA A 86 -8.39 4.29 -7.01
CA ALA A 86 -7.26 4.47 -7.91
C ALA A 86 -7.16 5.89 -8.49
N ASP A 87 -8.29 6.51 -8.83
CA ASP A 87 -8.37 7.89 -9.35
C ASP A 87 -7.79 8.92 -8.37
N THR A 88 -7.73 8.60 -7.06
CA THR A 88 -7.06 9.44 -6.05
C THR A 88 -5.57 9.66 -6.35
N PHE A 89 -4.96 8.76 -7.11
CA PHE A 89 -3.54 8.73 -7.40
C PHE A 89 -3.20 9.05 -8.86
N GLU A 90 -4.16 9.48 -9.68
CA GLU A 90 -3.94 9.66 -11.14
C GLU A 90 -2.81 10.64 -11.50
N PHE A 91 -2.51 11.59 -10.60
CA PHE A 91 -1.47 12.62 -10.79
C PHE A 91 -0.19 12.36 -9.99
N ILE A 92 -0.08 11.21 -9.32
CA ILE A 92 1.15 10.89 -8.60
C ILE A 92 2.30 10.66 -9.61
N ALA A 93 3.54 10.88 -9.17
CA ALA A 93 4.71 10.66 -10.02
C ALA A 93 4.78 9.19 -10.50
N GLU A 94 5.11 8.98 -11.78
CA GLU A 94 5.06 7.67 -12.46
C GLU A 94 5.82 6.55 -11.74
N ASP A 95 6.92 6.89 -11.06
CA ASP A 95 7.76 5.94 -10.31
C ASP A 95 7.31 5.74 -8.85
N SER A 96 6.12 6.21 -8.49
CA SER A 96 5.50 5.87 -7.20
C SER A 96 4.78 4.52 -7.31
N HIS A 97 4.88 3.70 -6.27
CA HIS A 97 4.16 2.43 -6.20
C HIS A 97 2.83 2.61 -5.45
N ILE A 98 1.73 2.22 -6.09
CA ILE A 98 0.37 2.29 -5.54
C ILE A 98 -0.27 0.91 -5.63
N GLY A 99 -0.03 0.11 -4.60
CA GLY A 99 -0.69 -1.17 -4.39
C GLY A 99 -2.12 -0.99 -3.92
N ILE A 100 -3.07 -1.67 -4.57
CA ILE A 100 -4.48 -1.67 -4.19
C ILE A 100 -4.97 -3.12 -4.21
N LEU A 101 -5.23 -3.67 -3.04
CA LEU A 101 -5.82 -5.00 -2.85
C LEU A 101 -7.28 -4.82 -2.42
N ALA A 102 -8.17 -5.55 -3.09
CA ALA A 102 -9.59 -5.52 -2.78
C ALA A 102 -9.88 -6.23 -1.45
N PRO A 103 -11.02 -5.93 -0.80
CA PRO A 103 -11.54 -6.76 0.29
C PRO A 103 -11.60 -8.22 -0.13
N TYR A 104 -11.18 -9.11 0.76
CA TYR A 104 -11.12 -10.56 0.54
C TYR A 104 -10.26 -10.98 -0.67
N ALA A 105 -9.30 -10.14 -1.09
CA ALA A 105 -8.39 -10.47 -2.17
C ALA A 105 -7.70 -11.83 -1.90
N PRO A 106 -7.48 -12.64 -2.95
CA PRO A 106 -6.83 -13.92 -2.81
C PRO A 106 -5.39 -13.75 -2.35
N LEU A 107 -4.88 -14.75 -1.64
CA LEU A 107 -3.50 -14.76 -1.14
C LEU A 107 -2.46 -14.58 -2.26
N ALA A 108 -2.77 -15.01 -3.49
CA ALA A 108 -1.92 -14.81 -4.65
C ALA A 108 -1.70 -13.32 -4.98
N ASP A 109 -2.70 -12.46 -4.78
CA ASP A 109 -2.57 -11.03 -5.02
C ASP A 109 -1.66 -10.37 -3.98
N TYR A 110 -1.74 -10.81 -2.72
CA TYR A 110 -0.81 -10.37 -1.67
C TYR A 110 0.63 -10.79 -1.96
N LEU A 111 0.85 -11.99 -2.49
CA LEU A 111 2.18 -12.43 -2.90
C LEU A 111 2.72 -11.59 -4.05
N ALA A 112 1.90 -11.34 -5.07
CA ALA A 112 2.27 -10.49 -6.20
C ALA A 112 2.59 -9.04 -5.77
N GLU A 113 1.79 -8.49 -4.86
CA GLU A 113 2.04 -7.18 -4.26
C GLU A 113 3.35 -7.17 -3.46
N ALA A 114 3.63 -8.21 -2.69
CA ALA A 114 4.87 -8.31 -1.93
C ALA A 114 6.11 -8.34 -2.81
N GLU A 115 6.04 -9.07 -3.93
CA GLU A 115 7.08 -9.10 -4.95
C GLU A 115 7.27 -7.73 -5.62
N ALA A 116 6.18 -7.02 -5.91
CA ALA A 116 6.22 -5.70 -6.52
C ALA A 116 6.85 -4.64 -5.60
N LEU A 117 6.54 -4.70 -4.29
CA LEU A 117 7.15 -3.82 -3.29
C LEU A 117 8.64 -4.09 -3.08
N GLY A 118 9.08 -5.34 -3.22
CA GLY A 118 10.49 -5.73 -3.08
C GLY A 118 11.06 -5.54 -1.66
N GLU A 119 10.19 -5.34 -0.66
CA GLU A 119 10.53 -5.20 0.75
C GLU A 119 10.62 -6.58 1.45
N PRO A 120 11.22 -6.70 2.64
CA PRO A 120 11.22 -7.96 3.40
C PRO A 120 9.79 -8.45 3.67
N LEU A 121 9.46 -9.66 3.19
CA LEU A 121 8.10 -10.22 3.28
C LEU A 121 7.56 -10.27 4.72
N GLU A 122 8.41 -10.59 5.70
CA GLU A 122 8.01 -10.66 7.11
C GLU A 122 7.45 -9.31 7.62
N GLU A 123 8.14 -8.21 7.31
CA GLU A 123 7.69 -6.86 7.69
C GLU A 123 6.40 -6.46 6.97
N GLN A 124 6.25 -6.85 5.70
CA GLN A 124 5.03 -6.60 4.93
C GLN A 124 3.83 -7.35 5.54
N LEU A 125 4.02 -8.64 5.85
CA LEU A 125 2.98 -9.47 6.47
C LEU A 125 2.56 -8.94 7.85
N GLU A 126 3.51 -8.51 8.69
CA GLU A 126 3.20 -7.92 9.98
C GLU A 126 2.27 -6.71 9.85
N ARG A 127 2.53 -5.83 8.88
CA ARG A 127 1.70 -4.63 8.65
C ARG A 127 0.32 -4.99 8.12
N TRP A 128 0.22 -5.89 7.15
CA TRP A 128 -1.08 -6.33 6.62
C TRP A 128 -1.91 -7.09 7.66
N LEU A 129 -1.28 -7.87 8.53
CA LEU A 129 -1.97 -8.58 9.62
C LEU A 129 -2.36 -7.65 10.77
N ALA A 130 -1.55 -6.64 11.09
CA ALA A 130 -1.90 -5.63 12.09
C ALA A 130 -3.09 -4.76 11.64
N ALA A 131 -3.24 -4.58 10.33
CA ALA A 131 -4.34 -3.85 9.71
C ALA A 131 -5.60 -4.72 9.47
N ALA A 132 -5.52 -6.03 9.71
CA ALA A 132 -6.64 -6.95 9.67
C ALA A 132 -7.46 -6.88 10.98
N PRO A 133 -8.79 -7.11 10.93
CA PRO A 133 -9.68 -6.97 12.09
C PRO A 133 -9.44 -7.99 13.21
#